data_AF-A0A6F9BQD0-F1
#
_entry.id   AF-A0A6F9BQD0-F1
#
_cell.length_a   1.000
_cell.length_b   1.000
_cell.length_c   1.000
_cell.angle_alpha   90.00
_cell.angle_beta   90.00
_cell.angle_gamma   90.00
#
_symmetry.space_group_name_H-M   'P 1'
#
loop_
_entity.id
_entity.type
_entity.pdbx_description
1 polymer ?
#
loop_
_entity_poly.entity_id
_entity_poly.type
_entity_poly.pdbx_seq_one_letter_code
_entity_poly.pdbx_strand_id
1 'polypeptide(L)' 'MSGTNVWTRSRERMRRFPELFAQCSGEAAAYGKCVTATTTGRQELRKDLCVKEFDALKTCFVTAAKKGVK' A
#
# COMPACT_ATOMS: atom_id res chain seq x y z
N MET A 1 27.60 3.44 21.56
CA MET A 1 26.22 3.10 21.18
C MET A 1 26.10 3.28 19.67
N SER A 2 26.12 2.20 18.88
CA SER A 2 25.96 2.28 17.43
C SER A 2 24.48 2.53 17.14
N GLY A 3 24.13 3.78 16.81
CA GLY A 3 22.76 4.15 16.48
C GLY A 3 22.27 3.32 15.29
N THR A 4 21.02 2.84 15.37
CA THR A 4 20.37 2.09 14.29
C THR A 4 20.54 2.85 12.97
N ASN A 5 21.37 2.32 12.06
CA ASN A 5 21.63 2.96 10.78
C ASN A 5 20.34 3.01 9.94
N VAL A 6 20.30 3.92 8.96
CA VAL A 6 19.11 4.15 8.12
C VAL A 6 18.62 2.84 7.48
N TRP A 7 19.54 1.95 7.13
CA TRP A 7 19.25 0.64 6.57
C TRP A 7 18.49 -0.31 7.52
N THR A 8 18.82 -0.30 8.82
CA THR A 8 18.13 -1.13 9.81
C THR A 8 16.71 -0.62 10.05
N ARG A 9 16.53 0.71 10.16
CA ARG A 9 15.21 1.33 10.34
C ARG A 9 14.28 1.07 9.15
N SER A 10 14.79 1.21 7.93
CA SER A 10 14.01 0.95 6.71
C SER A 10 13.57 -0.51 6.60
N ARG A 11 14.45 -1.47 6.95
CA ARG A 11 14.10 -2.90 6.99
C ARG A 11 13.02 -3.20 8.02
N GLU A 12 13.14 -2.65 9.22
CA GLU A 12 12.15 -2.82 10.30
C GLU A 12 10.77 -2.33 9.85
N ARG A 13 10.71 -1.18 9.17
CA ARG A 13 9.46 -0.64 8.62
C ARG A 13 8.86 -1.55 7.55
N MET A 14 9.68 -2.09 6.65
CA MET A 14 9.21 -3.00 5.60
C MET A 14 8.68 -4.33 6.15
N ARG A 15 9.23 -4.83 7.27
CA ARG A 15 8.71 -6.05 7.92
C ARG A 15 7.26 -5.93 8.39
N ARG A 16 6.80 -4.71 8.69
CA ARG A 16 5.43 -4.44 9.12
C ARG A 16 4.44 -4.31 7.95
N PHE A 17 4.94 -4.22 6.71
CA PHE A 17 4.10 -3.98 5.55
C PHE A 17 3.06 -5.09 5.30
N PRO A 18 3.38 -6.40 5.40
CA PRO A 18 2.38 -7.46 5.20
C PRO A 18 1.20 -7.37 6.18
N GLU A 19 1.46 -7.04 7.44
CA GLU A 19 0.43 -6.87 8.46
C GLU A 19 -0.46 -5.64 8.17
N LEU A 20 0.16 -4.52 7.79
CA LEU A 20 -0.57 -3.32 7.38
C LEU A 20 -1.41 -3.57 6.11
N PHE A 21 -0.87 -4.35 5.16
CA PHE A 21 -1.58 -4.74 3.95
C PHE A 21 -2.81 -5.61 4.27
N ALA A 22 -2.67 -6.56 5.20
CA ALA A 22 -3.78 -7.41 5.62
C ALA A 22 -4.94 -6.60 6.23
N GLN A 23 -4.63 -5.55 7.01
CA GLN A 23 -5.64 -4.63 7.58
C GLN A 23 -6.40 -3.83 6.51
N CYS A 24 -5.79 -3.60 5.35
CA CYS A 24 -6.37 -2.83 4.23
C CYS A 24 -6.76 -3.73 3.04
N SER A 25 -7.03 -5.01 3.30
CA SER A 25 -7.26 -6.02 2.25
C SER A 25 -8.48 -5.73 1.37
N GLY A 26 -9.53 -5.10 1.93
CA GLY A 26 -10.73 -4.72 1.17
C GLY A 26 -10.45 -3.65 0.12
N GLU A 27 -9.80 -2.56 0.52
CA GLU A 27 -9.39 -1.47 -0.36
C GLU A 27 -8.35 -1.95 -1.38
N ALA A 28 -7.43 -2.83 -0.95
CA ALA A 28 -6.42 -3.41 -1.83
C ALA A 28 -7.05 -4.28 -2.93
N ALA A 29 -8.04 -5.09 -2.58
CA ALA A 29 -8.78 -5.90 -3.56
C ALA A 29 -9.58 -5.02 -4.54
N ALA A 30 -10.20 -3.94 -4.06
CA ALA A 30 -10.91 -2.99 -4.92
C ALA A 30 -9.98 -2.33 -5.94
N TYR A 31 -8.82 -1.83 -5.47
CA TYR A 31 -7.81 -1.24 -6.35
C TYR A 31 -7.27 -2.26 -7.37
N GLY A 32 -6.92 -3.46 -6.92
CA GLY A 32 -6.45 -4.54 -7.80
C GLY A 32 -7.46 -4.90 -8.89
N LYS A 33 -8.75 -4.99 -8.55
CA LYS A 33 -9.83 -5.23 -9.53
C LYS A 33 -9.90 -4.14 -10.59
N CYS A 34 -9.80 -2.86 -10.19
CA CYS A 34 -9.78 -1.75 -11.15
C CYS A 34 -8.59 -1.87 -12.10
N VAL A 35 -7.37 -2.08 -11.55
CA VAL A 35 -6.16 -2.21 -12.37
C VAL A 35 -6.31 -3.37 -13.35
N THR A 36 -6.68 -4.56 -12.88
CA THR A 36 -6.86 -5.74 -13.75
C THR A 36 -7.90 -5.50 -14.84
N ALA A 37 -9.04 -4.87 -14.52
CA ALA A 37 -10.06 -4.54 -15.50
C ALA A 37 -9.53 -3.56 -16.57
N THR A 38 -8.74 -2.55 -16.16
CA THR A 38 -8.17 -1.55 -17.08
C THR A 38 -7.00 -2.06 -17.92
N THR A 39 -6.31 -3.13 -17.48
CA THR A 39 -5.20 -3.74 -18.21
C THR A 39 -5.59 -5.06 -18.88
N THR A 40 -6.88 -5.37 -18.99
CA THR A 40 -7.32 -6.56 -19.69
C THR A 40 -7.01 -6.41 -21.19
N GLY A 41 -6.19 -7.32 -21.74
CA GLY A 41 -5.73 -7.28 -23.13
C GLY A 41 -4.40 -6.56 -23.33
N ARG A 42 -4.30 -5.68 -24.33
CA ARG A 42 -3.09 -4.88 -24.63
C ARG A 42 -3.21 -3.42 -24.19
N GLN A 43 -4.22 -3.09 -23.37
CA GLN A 43 -4.40 -1.74 -22.88
C GLN A 43 -3.39 -1.45 -21.76
N GLU A 44 -2.66 -0.35 -21.92
CA GLU A 44 -1.75 0.13 -20.88
C GLU A 44 -2.51 0.92 -19.81
N LEU A 45 -2.10 0.71 -18.55
CA LEU A 45 -2.59 1.50 -17.44
C LEU A 45 -2.13 2.96 -17.61
N ARG A 46 -3.10 3.87 -17.73
CA ARG A 46 -2.84 5.32 -17.71
C ARG A 46 -2.93 5.85 -16.28
N LYS A 47 -2.21 6.95 -16.07
CA LYS A 47 -2.25 7.69 -14.81
C LYS A 47 -3.69 8.03 -14.40
N ASP A 48 -3.98 7.89 -13.12
CA ASP A 48 -5.23 8.26 -12.46
C ASP A 48 -6.49 7.49 -12.87
N LEU A 49 -6.38 6.43 -13.69
CA LEU A 49 -7.54 5.60 -14.06
C LEU A 49 -8.24 4.95 -12.86
N CYS A 50 -7.48 4.51 -11.86
CA CYS A 50 -7.96 3.88 -10.63
C CYS A 50 -7.70 4.77 -9.39
N VAL A 51 -7.70 6.10 -9.57
CA VAL A 51 -7.31 7.05 -8.52
C VAL A 51 -8.22 6.98 -7.30
N LYS A 52 -9.51 6.72 -7.48
CA LYS A 52 -10.49 6.64 -6.39
C LYS A 52 -10.18 5.47 -5.46
N GLU A 53 -9.94 4.30 -6.02
CA GLU A 53 -9.59 3.09 -5.29
C GLU A 53 -8.19 3.21 -4.67
N PHE A 54 -7.26 3.83 -5.40
CA PHE A 54 -5.92 4.10 -4.89
C PHE A 54 -5.93 5.03 -3.67
N ASP A 55 -6.70 6.12 -3.71
CA ASP A 55 -6.78 7.08 -2.61
C ASP A 55 -7.43 6.45 -1.37
N ALA A 56 -8.44 5.58 -1.55
CA ALA A 56 -9.01 4.80 -0.46
C ALA A 56 -7.96 3.88 0.19
N LEU A 57 -7.24 3.10 -0.63
CA LEU A 57 -6.17 2.21 -0.18
C LEU A 57 -5.04 2.97 0.54
N LYS A 58 -4.58 4.08 -0.04
CA LYS A 58 -3.57 4.97 0.55
C LYS A 58 -4.01 5.50 1.90
N THR A 59 -5.27 5.95 2.00
CA THR A 59 -5.84 6.46 3.25
C THR A 59 -5.86 5.37 4.33
N CYS A 60 -6.23 4.15 3.97
CA CYS A 60 -6.15 3.01 4.88
C CYS A 60 -4.71 2.76 5.37
N PHE A 61 -3.72 2.70 4.46
CA PHE A 61 -2.32 2.49 4.85
C PHE A 61 -1.78 3.56 5.78
N VAL A 62 -2.04 4.84 5.48
CA VAL A 62 -1.58 5.96 6.32
C VAL A 62 -2.21 5.87 7.71
N THR A 63 -3.48 5.49 7.79
CA THR A 63 -4.20 5.32 9.06
C THR A 63 -3.68 4.12 9.85
N ALA A 64 -3.50 2.96 9.20
CA ALA A 64 -2.99 1.74 9.83
C ALA A 64 -1.55 1.92 10.32
N ALA A 65 -0.70 2.57 9.52
CA ALA A 65 0.68 2.85 9.90
C ALA A 65 0.79 3.72 11.16
N LYS A 66 -0.10 4.72 11.31
CA LYS A 66 -0.19 5.57 12.50
C LYS A 66 -0.64 4.78 13.74
N LYS A 67 -1.57 3.82 13.60
CA LYS A 67 -2.07 3.01 14.73
C LYS A 67 -1.01 2.08 15.33
N GLY A 68 -0.02 1.65 14.55
CA GLY A 68 1.09 0.82 15.03
C GLY A 68 2.34 1.60 15.46
N VAL A 69 2.24 2.92 15.69
CA VAL A 69 3.25 3.70 16.42
C VAL A 69 2.75 3.80 17.85
N LYS A 70 3.09 2.82 18.68
CA LYS A 70 3.03 2.89 20.14
C LYS A 70 4.43 2.62 20.66
#